data_AF-A0A5B7YIY7-F1
#
_entry.id   AF-A0A5B7YIY7-F1
#
_cell.length_a   1.000
_cell.length_b   1.000
_cell.length_c   1.000
_cell.angle_alpha   90.00
_cell.angle_beta   90.00
_cell.angle_gamma   90.00
#
_symmetry.space_group_name_H-M   'P 1'
#
loop_
_entity.id
_entity.type
_entity.pdbx_description
1 polymer ?
#
loop_
_entity_poly.entity_id
_entity_poly.type
_entity_poly.pdbx_seq_one_letter_code
_entity_poly.pdbx_strand_id
1 'polypeptide(L)'
;MRRLARRLHRYLLLIVGVQMLLWSVSGLYMVWFDIHYIHGDHFMKSSPALSSLSTVNVGFDEIVARYPDAKSIVLGSVGEMPVYRLTLTSKTHLISGLSGDIIQPLSDKQAAAIAMSRSSRSYEVDNVTLLGENEEDSAVGQRGRPLWRVEFKGALAPTFYVSQDTGTVEYIRHAPWQVFDWLWRLHIMDYQDGEDVSNTLLVSMTIIGLLAALAGLLLLPYSFSSSRKAAD
;
A
#
# COMPACT_ATOMS: atom_id res chain seq x y z
N MET A 1 31.54 -29.32 -27.18
CA MET A 1 31.25 -28.82 -25.81
C MET A 1 31.46 -27.32 -25.64
N ARG A 2 32.66 -26.74 -25.85
CA ARG A 2 32.94 -25.30 -25.57
C ARG A 2 32.07 -24.29 -26.36
N ARG A 3 31.75 -24.56 -27.64
CA ARG A 3 30.90 -23.68 -28.47
C ARG A 3 29.44 -23.65 -27.99
N LEU A 4 28.90 -24.79 -27.57
CA LEU A 4 27.53 -24.91 -27.05
C LEU A 4 27.39 -24.19 -25.71
N ALA A 5 28.36 -24.39 -24.80
CA ALA A 5 28.40 -23.69 -23.51
C ALA A 5 28.42 -22.16 -23.66
N ARG A 6 29.24 -21.63 -24.58
CA ARG A 6 29.26 -20.18 -24.87
C ARG A 6 27.97 -19.67 -25.49
N ARG A 7 27.34 -20.45 -26.39
CA ARG A 7 26.06 -20.07 -27.01
C ARG A 7 24.93 -20.04 -25.98
N LEU A 8 24.84 -21.08 -25.14
CA LEU A 8 23.87 -21.16 -24.05
C LEU A 8 24.07 -20.03 -23.04
N HIS A 9 25.31 -19.80 -22.59
CA HIS A 9 25.64 -18.72 -21.66
C HIS A 9 25.27 -17.34 -22.22
N ARG A 10 25.45 -17.09 -23.52
CA ARG A 10 25.05 -15.83 -24.17
C ARG A 10 23.54 -15.61 -24.12
N TYR A 11 22.73 -16.63 -24.41
CA TYR A 11 21.27 -16.50 -24.34
C TYR A 11 20.77 -16.42 -22.90
N LEU A 12 21.36 -17.17 -21.97
CA LEU A 12 21.08 -17.05 -20.54
C LEU A 12 21.36 -15.64 -20.03
N LEU A 13 22.53 -15.06 -20.38
CA LEU A 13 22.86 -13.68 -20.03
C LEU A 13 21.94 -12.65 -20.67
N LEU A 14 21.37 -12.94 -21.86
CA LEU A 14 20.41 -12.02 -22.47
C LEU A 14 19.09 -12.01 -21.68
N ILE A 15 18.57 -13.17 -21.32
CA ILE A 15 17.34 -13.29 -20.52
C ILE A 15 17.55 -12.67 -19.13
N VAL A 16 18.62 -13.10 -18.44
CA VAL A 16 18.96 -12.57 -17.10
C VAL A 16 19.26 -11.08 -17.17
N GLY A 17 19.99 -10.62 -18.19
CA GLY A 17 20.34 -9.21 -18.36
C GLY A 17 19.12 -8.31 -18.56
N VAL A 18 18.15 -8.75 -19.37
CA VAL A 18 16.87 -8.03 -19.51
C VAL A 18 16.13 -7.97 -18.18
N GLN A 19 16.04 -9.09 -17.46
CA GLN A 19 15.38 -9.10 -16.14
C GLN A 19 16.11 -8.19 -15.14
N MET A 20 17.44 -8.20 -15.11
CA MET A 20 18.23 -7.33 -14.24
C MET A 20 18.05 -5.86 -14.60
N LEU A 21 17.88 -5.51 -15.89
CA LEU A 21 17.55 -4.15 -16.31
C LEU A 21 16.17 -3.74 -15.78
N LEU A 22 15.16 -4.59 -15.94
CA LEU A 22 13.81 -4.36 -15.43
C LEU A 22 13.81 -4.16 -13.91
N TRP A 23 14.52 -5.01 -13.17
CA TRP A 23 14.73 -4.86 -11.72
C TRP A 23 15.48 -3.58 -11.35
N SER A 24 16.50 -3.21 -12.12
CA SER A 24 17.27 -1.99 -11.83
C SER A 24 16.42 -0.73 -12.04
N VAL A 25 15.63 -0.67 -13.12
CA VAL A 25 14.75 0.47 -13.41
C VAL A 25 13.63 0.59 -12.39
N SER A 26 12.95 -0.51 -12.06
CA SER A 26 11.89 -0.53 -11.04
C SER A 26 12.44 -0.24 -9.64
N GLY A 27 13.56 -0.86 -9.26
CA GLY A 27 14.20 -0.61 -7.96
C GLY A 27 14.73 0.81 -7.82
N LEU A 28 15.27 1.40 -8.90
CA LEU A 28 15.68 2.81 -8.90
C LEU A 28 14.50 3.72 -8.58
N TYR A 29 13.34 3.49 -9.19
CA TYR A 29 12.13 4.26 -8.88
C TYR A 29 11.76 4.14 -7.40
N MET A 30 11.74 2.93 -6.85
CA MET A 30 11.35 2.68 -5.45
C MET A 30 12.29 3.31 -4.42
N VAL A 31 13.59 3.41 -4.73
CA VAL A 31 14.59 4.02 -3.83
C VAL A 31 14.68 5.53 -4.04
N TRP A 32 14.34 6.03 -5.23
CA TRP A 32 14.39 7.46 -5.54
C TRP A 32 13.22 8.24 -4.95
N PHE A 33 12.01 7.66 -5.00
CA PHE A 33 10.80 8.33 -4.52
C PHE A 33 10.59 8.10 -3.03
N ASP A 34 10.31 9.20 -2.31
CA ASP A 34 9.98 9.14 -0.89
C ASP A 34 8.68 8.33 -0.67
N ILE A 35 8.73 7.42 0.31
CA ILE A 35 7.62 6.50 0.55
C ILE A 35 6.36 7.23 1.05
N HIS A 36 6.49 8.32 1.81
CA HIS A 36 5.37 9.15 2.25
C HIS A 36 4.74 9.92 1.08
N TYR A 37 5.55 10.31 0.09
CA TYR A 37 5.03 10.86 -1.15
C TYR A 37 4.21 9.83 -1.93
N ILE A 38 4.72 8.60 -2.05
CA ILE A 38 4.00 7.49 -2.69
C ILE A 38 2.71 7.15 -1.93
N HIS A 39 2.71 7.15 -0.59
CA HIS A 39 1.49 6.95 0.21
C HIS A 39 0.48 8.10 0.09
N GLY A 40 0.93 9.28 -0.35
CA GLY A 40 0.05 10.43 -0.54
C GLY A 40 -0.19 11.22 0.75
N ASP A 41 0.69 11.11 1.75
CA ASP A 41 0.54 11.77 3.06
C ASP A 41 0.39 13.30 2.92
N HIS A 42 1.00 13.88 1.88
CA HIS A 42 0.90 15.29 1.53
C HIS A 42 -0.49 15.76 1.07
N PHE A 43 -1.38 14.83 0.70
CA PHE A 43 -2.78 15.12 0.43
C PHE A 43 -3.61 15.23 1.71
N MET A 44 -3.08 14.82 2.87
CA MET A 44 -3.73 15.01 4.16
C MET A 44 -3.29 16.31 4.84
N LYS A 45 -4.24 16.98 5.48
CA LYS A 45 -3.92 17.96 6.52
C LYS A 45 -3.28 17.22 7.68
N SER A 46 -2.21 17.79 8.24
CA SER A 46 -1.72 17.38 9.55
C SER A 46 -2.89 17.40 10.52
N SER A 47 -3.17 16.27 11.19
CA SER A 47 -4.23 16.22 12.18
C SER A 47 -3.98 17.36 13.17
N PRO A 48 -4.96 18.25 13.44
CA PRO A 48 -4.82 19.09 14.60
C PRO A 48 -4.57 18.15 15.79
N ALA A 49 -3.68 18.54 16.70
CA ALA A 49 -3.70 17.96 18.04
C ALA A 49 -5.17 17.99 18.52
N LEU A 50 -5.57 17.12 19.44
CA LEU A 50 -6.85 17.25 20.13
C LEU A 50 -6.87 18.61 20.85
N SER A 51 -7.12 19.68 20.09
CA SER A 51 -7.05 21.06 20.50
C SER A 51 -8.36 21.32 21.22
N SER A 52 -8.41 20.93 22.49
CA SER A 52 -9.21 21.51 23.57
C SER A 52 -10.71 21.80 23.32
N LEU A 53 -11.37 21.24 22.29
CA LEU A 53 -12.69 21.69 21.86
C LEU A 53 -13.76 20.61 21.66
N SER A 54 -13.46 19.35 21.96
CA SER A 54 -14.52 18.33 22.04
C SER A 54 -14.87 18.12 23.50
N THR A 55 -15.88 18.84 24.01
CA THR A 55 -16.48 18.51 25.30
C THR A 55 -17.01 17.08 25.20
N VAL A 56 -16.31 16.15 25.83
CA VAL A 56 -16.77 14.77 25.97
C VAL A 56 -17.80 14.78 27.10
N ASN A 57 -19.05 14.47 26.78
CA ASN A 57 -20.12 14.44 27.79
C ASN A 57 -20.17 13.10 28.52
N VAL A 58 -19.82 12.01 27.82
CA VAL A 58 -19.82 10.66 28.39
C VAL A 58 -18.43 10.30 28.85
N GLY A 59 -18.23 10.14 30.16
CA GLY A 59 -16.91 9.88 30.74
C GLY A 59 -16.32 8.55 30.31
N PHE A 60 -14.98 8.46 30.29
CA PHE A 60 -14.27 7.22 29.94
C PHE A 60 -14.66 6.06 30.88
N ASP A 61 -14.77 6.31 32.18
CA ASP A 61 -15.14 5.31 33.18
C ASP A 61 -16.55 4.75 32.95
N GLU A 62 -17.47 5.57 32.45
CA GLU A 62 -18.82 5.14 32.10
C GLU A 62 -18.82 4.16 30.93
N ILE A 63 -18.00 4.41 29.90
CA ILE A 63 -17.85 3.52 28.75
C ILE A 63 -17.17 2.21 29.16
N VAL A 64 -16.15 2.26 30.01
CA VAL A 64 -15.48 1.06 30.54
C VAL A 64 -16.49 0.20 31.32
N ALA A 65 -17.32 0.81 32.17
CA ALA A 65 -18.34 0.11 32.93
C ALA A 65 -19.45 -0.49 32.03
N ARG A 66 -19.80 0.19 30.93
CA ARG A 66 -20.82 -0.26 29.96
C ARG A 66 -20.33 -1.41 29.07
N TYR A 67 -19.03 -1.48 28.78
CA TYR A 67 -18.42 -2.49 27.92
C TYR A 67 -17.24 -3.20 28.61
N PRO A 68 -17.50 -3.98 29.68
CA PRO A 68 -16.44 -4.66 30.44
C PRO A 68 -15.68 -5.70 29.60
N ASP A 69 -16.29 -6.22 28.54
CA ASP A 69 -15.70 -7.23 27.65
C ASP A 69 -14.85 -6.62 26.50
N ALA A 70 -14.72 -5.29 26.43
CA ALA A 70 -13.94 -4.63 25.39
C ALA A 70 -12.44 -4.89 25.58
N LYS A 71 -11.76 -5.36 24.51
CA LYS A 71 -10.31 -5.61 24.54
C LYS A 71 -9.49 -4.32 24.51
N SER A 72 -10.02 -3.28 23.85
CA SER A 72 -9.41 -1.96 23.79
C SER A 72 -10.47 -0.88 23.68
N ILE A 73 -10.21 0.25 24.34
CA ILE A 73 -11.03 1.46 24.33
C ILE A 73 -10.09 2.62 24.08
N VAL A 74 -10.23 3.29 22.94
CA VAL A 74 -9.40 4.44 22.56
C VAL A 74 -10.31 5.62 22.28
N LEU A 75 -10.06 6.75 22.96
CA LEU A 75 -10.71 8.01 22.66
C LEU A 75 -10.02 8.68 21.46
N GLY A 76 -10.79 9.07 20.47
CA GLY A 76 -10.32 9.79 19.30
C GLY A 76 -11.39 10.72 18.75
N SER A 77 -11.24 11.12 17.49
CA SER A 77 -12.21 11.95 16.79
C SER A 77 -12.45 11.48 15.36
N VAL A 78 -13.69 11.63 14.91
CA VAL A 78 -14.09 11.46 13.50
C VAL A 78 -14.66 12.79 13.03
N GLY A 79 -13.91 13.47 12.15
CA GLY A 79 -14.13 14.90 11.91
C GLY A 79 -13.94 15.69 13.21
N GLU A 80 -14.98 16.41 13.63
CA GLU A 80 -15.01 17.18 14.89
C GLU A 80 -15.70 16.44 16.05
N MET A 81 -16.29 15.26 15.79
CA MET A 81 -17.02 14.51 16.80
C MET A 81 -16.06 13.65 17.66
N PRO A 82 -16.09 13.78 19.00
CA PRO A 82 -15.35 12.86 19.87
C PRO A 82 -15.99 11.47 19.81
N VAL A 83 -15.17 10.44 19.63
CA VAL A 83 -15.65 9.05 19.57
C VAL A 83 -14.77 8.11 20.38
N TYR A 84 -15.40 7.15 21.03
CA TYR A 84 -14.72 6.01 21.62
C TYR A 84 -14.68 4.88 20.60
N ARG A 85 -13.48 4.40 20.29
CA ARG A 85 -13.26 3.22 19.46
C ARG A 85 -13.10 2.01 20.36
N LEU A 86 -14.08 1.11 20.31
CA LEU A 86 -14.09 -0.15 21.04
C LEU A 86 -13.68 -1.30 20.12
N THR A 87 -12.86 -2.21 20.63
CA THR A 87 -12.58 -3.49 19.94
C THR A 87 -13.20 -4.64 20.72
N LEU A 88 -14.28 -5.22 20.21
CA LEU A 88 -14.96 -6.39 20.78
C LEU A 88 -14.76 -7.57 19.84
N THR A 89 -14.20 -8.68 20.35
CA THR A 89 -14.19 -9.99 19.67
C THR A 89 -13.90 -9.91 18.15
N SER A 90 -12.94 -9.06 17.77
CA SER A 90 -12.46 -8.79 16.39
C SER A 90 -13.20 -7.74 15.54
N LYS A 91 -14.29 -7.14 16.02
CA LYS A 91 -14.96 -5.99 15.37
C LYS A 91 -14.70 -4.69 16.10
N THR A 92 -14.57 -3.62 15.32
CA THR A 92 -14.39 -2.27 15.84
C THR A 92 -15.75 -1.56 15.83
N HIS A 93 -16.16 -1.04 16.97
CA HIS A 93 -17.37 -0.20 17.09
C HIS A 93 -16.97 1.23 17.47
N LEU A 94 -17.67 2.20 16.90
CA LEU A 94 -17.58 3.58 17.34
C LEU A 94 -18.74 3.92 18.27
N ILE A 95 -18.44 4.63 19.34
CA ILE A 95 -19.41 5.19 20.26
C ILE A 95 -19.25 6.69 20.32
N SER A 96 -20.36 7.42 20.27
CA SER A 96 -20.39 8.87 20.42
C SER A 96 -19.90 9.28 21.81
N GLY A 97 -18.87 10.11 21.89
CA GLY A 97 -18.45 10.74 23.15
C GLY A 97 -19.42 11.81 23.67
N LEU A 98 -20.44 12.16 22.87
CA LEU A 98 -21.48 13.14 23.22
C LEU A 98 -22.72 12.47 23.83
N SER A 99 -23.18 11.35 23.25
CA SER A 99 -24.41 10.67 23.69
C SER A 99 -24.17 9.29 24.31
N GLY A 100 -23.02 8.66 24.06
CA GLY A 100 -22.72 7.31 24.52
C GLY A 100 -23.38 6.22 23.67
N ASP A 101 -24.04 6.58 22.57
CA ASP A 101 -24.68 5.64 21.66
C ASP A 101 -23.70 5.08 20.63
N ILE A 102 -23.96 3.86 20.18
CA ILE A 102 -23.22 3.23 19.08
C ILE A 102 -23.49 4.01 17.80
N ILE A 103 -22.41 4.44 17.14
CA ILE A 103 -22.46 5.09 15.84
C ILE A 103 -22.63 4.01 14.77
N GLN A 104 -23.68 4.14 13.96
CA GLN A 104 -23.90 3.25 12.81
C GLN A 104 -22.78 3.41 11.77
N PRO A 105 -22.55 2.40 10.91
CA PRO A 105 -21.59 2.50 9.81
C PRO A 105 -21.80 3.81 9.02
N LEU A 106 -20.70 4.51 8.73
CA LEU A 106 -20.76 5.83 8.11
C LEU A 106 -21.45 5.76 6.75
N SER A 107 -22.28 6.77 6.48
CA SER A 107 -22.89 7.01 5.17
C SER A 107 -21.86 7.54 4.16
N ASP A 108 -22.20 7.42 2.88
CA ASP A 108 -21.51 8.04 1.76
C ASP A 108 -21.26 9.56 1.99
N LYS A 109 -22.28 10.29 2.46
CA LYS A 109 -22.18 11.73 2.75
C LYS A 109 -21.20 12.03 3.87
N GLN A 110 -21.19 11.22 4.93
CA GLN A 110 -20.25 11.37 6.03
C GLN A 110 -18.83 11.05 5.57
N ALA A 111 -18.63 10.00 4.77
CA ALA A 111 -17.33 9.66 4.21
C ALA A 111 -16.79 10.78 3.29
N ALA A 112 -17.64 11.36 2.44
CA ALA A 112 -17.30 12.50 1.61
C ALA A 112 -16.88 13.72 2.46
N ALA A 113 -17.66 14.06 3.49
CA ALA A 113 -17.36 15.18 4.38
C ALA A 113 -16.03 14.96 5.13
N ILE A 114 -15.77 13.74 5.59
CA ILE A 114 -14.50 13.37 6.22
C ILE A 114 -13.35 13.57 5.23
N ALA A 115 -13.44 13.01 4.02
CA ALA A 115 -12.41 13.13 3.00
C ALA A 115 -12.11 14.59 2.65
N MET A 116 -13.14 15.43 2.46
CA MET A 116 -12.98 16.87 2.19
C MET A 116 -12.38 17.64 3.39
N SER A 117 -12.77 17.29 4.62
CA SER A 117 -12.22 17.95 5.81
C SER A 117 -10.73 17.64 6.00
N ARG A 118 -10.34 16.40 5.70
CA ARG A 118 -8.97 15.88 5.85
C ARG A 118 -8.06 16.23 4.68
N SER A 119 -8.59 16.57 3.51
CA SER A 119 -7.76 16.91 2.35
C SER A 119 -7.00 18.24 2.58
N SER A 120 -5.73 18.27 2.17
CA SER A 120 -4.85 19.45 2.29
C SER A 120 -5.26 20.60 1.36
N ARG A 121 -6.04 20.30 0.32
CA ARG A 121 -6.61 21.25 -0.63
C ARG A 121 -8.13 21.10 -0.70
N SER A 122 -8.79 22.11 -1.24
CA SER A 122 -10.22 22.05 -1.55
C SER A 122 -10.41 21.22 -2.83
N TYR A 123 -10.97 20.02 -2.69
CA TYR A 123 -11.36 19.16 -3.79
C TYR A 123 -12.88 19.07 -3.84
N GLU A 124 -13.44 18.99 -5.06
CA GLU A 124 -14.85 18.70 -5.28
C GLU A 124 -15.03 17.19 -5.42
N VAL A 125 -15.95 16.61 -4.67
CA VAL A 125 -16.26 15.18 -4.75
C VAL A 125 -17.00 14.90 -6.07
N ASP A 126 -16.54 13.89 -6.79
CA ASP A 126 -17.16 13.42 -8.03
C ASP A 126 -18.07 12.22 -7.75
N ASN A 127 -17.55 11.23 -7.02
CA ASN A 127 -18.25 9.98 -6.75
C ASN A 127 -17.85 9.38 -5.40
N VAL A 128 -18.77 8.64 -4.78
CA VAL A 128 -18.57 7.94 -3.51
C VAL A 128 -19.15 6.55 -3.62
N THR A 129 -18.30 5.53 -3.51
CA THR A 129 -18.69 4.11 -3.67
C THR A 129 -18.28 3.30 -2.46
N LEU A 130 -19.18 2.44 -1.97
CA LEU A 130 -18.86 1.50 -0.90
C LEU A 130 -18.21 0.28 -1.52
N LEU A 131 -16.97 0.00 -1.11
CA LEU A 131 -16.26 -1.21 -1.48
C LEU A 131 -16.48 -2.24 -0.37
N GLY A 132 -17.11 -3.36 -0.72
CA GLY A 132 -17.37 -4.46 0.20
C GLY A 132 -16.15 -5.35 0.45
N GLU A 133 -16.21 -6.19 1.48
CA GLU A 133 -15.13 -7.13 1.85
C GLU A 133 -14.72 -8.09 0.71
N ASN A 134 -15.60 -8.32 -0.27
CA ASN A 134 -15.42 -9.30 -1.35
C ASN A 134 -14.99 -8.67 -2.69
N GLU A 135 -14.68 -7.38 -2.72
CA GLU A 135 -14.16 -6.72 -3.93
C GLU A 135 -12.65 -6.94 -4.05
N GLU A 136 -12.33 -8.15 -4.53
CA GLU A 136 -11.01 -8.79 -4.66
C GLU A 136 -9.97 -7.93 -5.42
N ASP A 137 -10.43 -7.09 -6.35
CA ASP A 137 -9.57 -6.31 -7.25
C ASP A 137 -9.22 -4.90 -6.72
N SER A 138 -9.34 -4.71 -5.40
CA SER A 138 -9.01 -3.46 -4.75
C SER A 138 -8.10 -3.69 -3.56
N ALA A 139 -7.27 -2.70 -3.23
CA ALA A 139 -6.46 -2.69 -2.00
C ALA A 139 -7.29 -2.77 -0.70
N VAL A 140 -8.62 -2.81 -0.82
CA VAL A 140 -9.63 -2.94 0.22
C VAL A 140 -9.92 -4.42 0.52
N GLY A 141 -9.91 -5.30 -0.48
CA GLY A 141 -10.28 -6.73 -0.34
C GLY A 141 -9.36 -7.50 0.62
N GLN A 142 -8.06 -7.16 0.66
CA GLN A 142 -7.05 -7.89 1.44
C GLN A 142 -7.22 -7.80 2.97
N ARG A 143 -7.89 -6.76 3.49
CA ARG A 143 -8.01 -6.52 4.94
C ARG A 143 -9.36 -6.90 5.54
N GLY A 144 -10.32 -7.29 4.70
CA GLY A 144 -11.64 -7.75 5.13
C GLY A 144 -12.41 -6.71 5.95
N ARG A 145 -12.43 -5.45 5.51
CA ARG A 145 -13.27 -4.39 6.11
C ARG A 145 -13.83 -3.44 5.04
N PRO A 146 -15.07 -2.96 5.19
CA PRO A 146 -15.69 -2.07 4.20
C PRO A 146 -15.06 -0.68 4.19
N LEU A 147 -14.71 -0.19 3.00
CA LEU A 147 -14.14 1.15 2.78
C LEU A 147 -14.98 1.93 1.77
N TRP A 148 -15.16 3.22 2.04
CA TRP A 148 -15.70 4.17 1.08
C TRP A 148 -14.58 4.70 0.18
N ARG A 149 -14.68 4.46 -1.12
CA ARG A 149 -13.85 5.10 -2.15
C ARG A 149 -14.47 6.45 -2.50
N VAL A 150 -13.78 7.52 -2.13
CA VAL A 150 -14.13 8.90 -2.43
C VAL A 150 -13.26 9.41 -3.56
N GLU A 151 -13.87 9.67 -4.71
CA GLU A 151 -13.22 10.18 -5.91
C GLU A 151 -13.45 11.68 -6.02
N PHE A 152 -12.37 12.42 -6.28
CA PHE A 152 -12.44 13.86 -6.47
C PHE A 152 -12.36 14.21 -7.96
N LYS A 153 -12.95 15.34 -8.35
CA LYS A 153 -12.91 15.82 -9.73
C LYS A 153 -11.50 16.21 -10.15
N GLY A 154 -11.09 15.71 -11.30
CA GLY A 154 -9.86 16.08 -12.00
C GLY A 154 -8.91 14.89 -12.24
N ALA A 155 -8.20 14.92 -13.37
CA ALA A 155 -7.36 13.80 -13.81
C ALA A 155 -6.17 13.46 -12.88
N LEU A 156 -5.72 14.43 -12.08
CA LEU A 156 -4.63 14.25 -11.11
C LEU A 156 -5.12 14.33 -9.67
N ALA A 157 -6.43 14.30 -9.46
CA ALA A 157 -6.99 14.31 -8.13
C ALA A 157 -6.75 12.95 -7.45
N PRO A 158 -6.42 12.94 -6.15
CA PRO A 158 -6.25 11.69 -5.42
C PRO A 158 -7.62 11.00 -5.23
N THR A 159 -7.60 9.71 -4.94
CA THR A 159 -8.76 8.95 -4.46
C THR A 159 -8.53 8.60 -3.00
N PHE A 160 -9.48 8.94 -2.13
CA PHE A 160 -9.37 8.69 -0.70
C PHE A 160 -10.20 7.46 -0.34
N TYR A 161 -9.65 6.61 0.51
CA TYR A 161 -10.32 5.42 1.04
C TYR A 161 -10.60 5.62 2.51
N VAL A 162 -11.88 5.75 2.86
CA VAL A 162 -12.33 6.07 4.22
C VAL A 162 -12.99 4.85 4.83
N SER A 163 -12.55 4.45 6.02
CA SER A 163 -13.15 3.36 6.78
C SER A 163 -14.62 3.61 7.06
N GLN A 164 -15.50 2.70 6.65
CA GLN A 164 -16.93 2.82 6.94
C GLN A 164 -17.18 2.76 8.46
N ASP A 165 -16.44 1.90 9.16
CA ASP A 165 -16.64 1.69 10.59
C ASP A 165 -15.98 2.77 11.44
N THR A 166 -14.82 3.30 11.02
CA THR A 166 -14.00 4.15 11.89
C THR A 166 -13.81 5.58 11.43
N GLY A 167 -14.20 5.92 10.19
CA GLY A 167 -14.01 7.25 9.62
C GLY A 167 -12.56 7.67 9.42
N THR A 168 -11.61 6.76 9.51
CA THR A 168 -10.20 7.04 9.21
C THR A 168 -9.96 6.95 7.71
N VAL A 169 -9.19 7.90 7.16
CA VAL A 169 -8.61 7.76 5.82
C VAL A 169 -7.49 6.72 5.92
N GLU A 170 -7.67 5.55 5.32
CA GLU A 170 -6.71 4.45 5.40
C GLU A 170 -5.72 4.47 4.23
N TYR A 171 -6.18 4.86 3.05
CA TYR A 171 -5.34 4.92 1.86
C TYR A 171 -5.64 6.15 1.03
N ILE A 172 -4.60 6.61 0.33
CA ILE A 172 -4.70 7.61 -0.71
C ILE A 172 -4.08 7.03 -1.97
N ARG A 173 -4.84 7.00 -3.06
CA ARG A 173 -4.39 6.52 -4.36
C ARG A 173 -4.23 7.71 -5.30
N HIS A 174 -3.08 7.79 -5.96
CA HIS A 174 -2.76 8.86 -6.89
C HIS A 174 -1.77 8.34 -7.95
N ALA A 175 -1.48 9.13 -8.98
CA ALA A 175 -0.74 8.64 -10.15
C ALA A 175 0.66 8.04 -9.82
N PRO A 176 1.55 8.72 -9.07
CA PRO A 176 2.81 8.11 -8.61
C PRO A 176 2.64 6.77 -7.87
N TRP A 177 1.59 6.64 -7.05
CA TRP A 177 1.30 5.37 -6.39
C TRP A 177 0.98 4.25 -7.39
N GLN A 178 0.21 4.53 -8.45
CA GLN A 178 -0.12 3.52 -9.47
C GLN A 178 1.13 3.06 -10.24
N VAL A 179 2.04 3.99 -10.54
CA VAL A 179 3.33 3.66 -11.15
C VAL A 179 4.16 2.79 -10.21
N PHE A 180 4.19 3.14 -8.92
CA PHE A 180 4.86 2.34 -7.90
C PHE A 180 4.30 0.91 -7.84
N ASP A 181 2.98 0.75 -7.81
CA ASP A 181 2.29 -0.56 -7.74
C ASP A 181 2.62 -1.43 -8.96
N TRP A 182 2.58 -0.85 -10.17
CA TRP A 182 2.93 -1.56 -11.39
C TRP A 182 4.42 -1.98 -11.40
N LEU A 183 5.32 -1.08 -11.01
CA LEU A 183 6.74 -1.39 -10.89
C LEU A 183 7.01 -2.40 -9.78
N TRP A 184 6.24 -2.40 -8.70
CA TRP A 184 6.31 -3.38 -7.61
C TRP A 184 6.00 -4.78 -8.12
N ARG A 185 4.82 -4.98 -8.72
CA ARG A 185 4.42 -6.24 -9.35
C ARG A 185 5.47 -6.75 -10.34
N LEU A 186 6.00 -5.85 -11.16
CA LEU A 186 7.08 -6.15 -12.09
C LEU A 186 8.40 -6.55 -11.38
N HIS A 187 8.75 -5.87 -10.29
CA HIS A 187 9.96 -6.12 -9.54
C HIS A 187 9.92 -7.47 -8.82
N ILE A 188 8.82 -7.79 -8.15
CA ILE A 188 8.66 -9.08 -7.47
C ILE A 188 8.23 -10.22 -8.42
N MET A 189 8.04 -9.90 -9.71
CA MET A 189 7.59 -10.83 -10.75
C MET A 189 6.27 -11.53 -10.43
N ASP A 190 5.43 -10.87 -9.64
CA ASP A 190 4.06 -11.29 -9.34
C ASP A 190 3.09 -10.34 -10.03
N TYR A 191 2.58 -10.79 -11.17
CA TYR A 191 1.73 -9.98 -12.03
C TYR A 191 0.24 -10.07 -11.69
N GLN A 192 -0.14 -10.90 -10.70
CA GLN A 192 -1.55 -11.16 -10.36
C GLN A 192 -2.06 -10.19 -9.32
N ASP A 193 -1.69 -10.36 -8.05
CA ASP A 193 -2.10 -9.51 -6.92
C ASP A 193 -0.93 -8.66 -6.39
N GLY A 194 0.31 -9.08 -6.63
CA GLY A 194 1.50 -8.34 -6.23
C GLY A 194 1.86 -8.55 -4.75
N GLU A 195 1.43 -9.66 -4.16
CA GLU A 195 1.60 -9.99 -2.75
C GLU A 195 2.64 -11.11 -2.52
N ASP A 196 2.74 -12.09 -3.44
CA ASP A 196 3.58 -13.27 -3.24
C ASP A 196 5.03 -13.02 -3.66
N VAL A 197 5.84 -12.58 -2.71
CA VAL A 197 7.30 -12.42 -2.86
C VAL A 197 8.07 -13.74 -2.93
N SER A 198 7.38 -14.89 -2.85
CA SER A 198 7.96 -16.24 -2.93
C SER A 198 7.45 -17.04 -4.13
N ASN A 199 6.82 -16.36 -5.10
CA ASN A 199 6.20 -17.00 -6.24
C ASN A 199 7.20 -17.81 -7.09
N THR A 200 6.67 -18.81 -7.80
CA THR A 200 7.48 -19.77 -8.57
C THR A 200 8.29 -19.09 -9.69
N LEU A 201 7.77 -18.02 -10.29
CA LEU A 201 8.43 -17.31 -11.39
C LEU A 201 9.68 -16.57 -10.88
N LEU A 202 9.56 -15.82 -9.79
CA LEU A 202 10.66 -15.12 -9.14
C LEU A 202 11.76 -16.09 -8.68
N VAL A 203 11.37 -17.19 -8.03
CA VAL A 203 12.32 -18.22 -7.58
C VAL A 203 13.07 -18.83 -8.76
N SER A 204 12.36 -19.17 -9.84
CA SER A 204 12.98 -19.74 -11.05
C SER A 204 13.98 -18.78 -11.69
N MET A 205 13.62 -17.49 -11.82
CA MET A 205 14.52 -16.48 -12.38
C MET A 205 15.74 -16.22 -11.49
N THR A 206 15.56 -16.27 -10.17
CA THR A 206 16.65 -16.14 -9.20
C THR A 206 17.63 -17.30 -9.32
N ILE A 207 17.15 -18.54 -9.44
CA ILE A 207 18.00 -19.72 -9.65
C ILE A 207 18.74 -19.63 -11.00
N ILE A 208 18.05 -19.26 -12.07
CA ILE A 208 18.67 -19.09 -13.40
C ILE A 208 19.75 -17.99 -13.35
N GLY A 209 19.45 -16.87 -12.70
CA GLY A 209 20.39 -15.76 -12.50
C GLY A 209 21.63 -16.20 -11.72
N LEU A 210 21.46 -16.95 -10.63
CA LEU A 210 22.55 -17.51 -9.84
C LEU A 210 23.43 -18.46 -10.68
N LEU A 211 22.82 -19.38 -11.42
CA LEU A 211 23.56 -20.30 -12.30
C LEU A 211 24.31 -19.56 -13.41
N ALA A 212 23.71 -18.51 -13.98
CA ALA A 212 24.35 -17.68 -14.99
C ALA A 212 25.55 -16.90 -14.42
N ALA A 213 25.42 -16.35 -13.21
CA ALA A 213 26.49 -15.65 -12.50
C ALA A 213 27.66 -16.59 -12.17
N LEU A 214 27.37 -17.80 -11.64
CA LEU A 214 28.39 -18.83 -11.37
C LEU A 214 29.09 -19.28 -12.66
N ALA A 215 28.33 -19.50 -13.74
CA ALA A 215 28.91 -19.84 -15.04
C ALA A 215 29.84 -18.73 -15.57
N GLY A 216 29.44 -17.46 -15.40
CA GLY A 216 30.27 -16.30 -15.74
C GLY A 216 31.56 -16.27 -14.93
N LEU A 217 31.48 -16.46 -13.62
CA LEU A 217 32.63 -16.48 -12.71
C LEU A 217 33.64 -17.57 -13.10
N LEU A 218 33.16 -18.77 -13.43
CA LEU A 218 34.01 -19.88 -13.87
C LEU A 218 34.67 -19.63 -15.24
N LEU A 219 34.02 -18.84 -16.11
CA LEU A 219 34.53 -18.52 -17.45
C LEU A 219 35.49 -17.32 -17.46
N LEU A 220 35.47 -16.44 -16.44
CA LEU A 220 36.29 -15.24 -16.36
C LEU A 220 37.80 -15.49 -16.60
N PRO A 221 38.47 -16.48 -15.95
CA PRO A 221 39.90 -16.71 -16.14
C PRO A 221 40.27 -17.07 -17.60
N TYR A 222 39.39 -17.79 -18.29
CA TYR A 222 39.62 -18.21 -19.68
C TYR A 222 39.46 -17.05 -20.67
N SER A 223 38.65 -16.04 -20.33
CA SER A 223 38.49 -14.81 -21.11
C SER A 223 39.77 -13.98 -21.12
N PHE A 224 40.37 -13.74 -19.94
CA PHE A 224 41.59 -12.94 -19.83
C PHE A 224 42.83 -13.62 -20.44
N SER A 225 42.91 -14.96 -20.39
CA SER A 225 44.00 -15.73 -21.02
C SER A 225 43.95 -15.71 -22.55
N SER A 226 42.75 -15.68 -23.15
CA SER A 226 42.59 -15.64 -24.61
C SER A 226 42.98 -14.30 -25.22
N SER A 227 42.82 -13.19 -24.49
CA SER A 227 43.23 -11.85 -24.95
C SER A 227 44.75 -11.71 -25.02
N ARG A 228 45.48 -12.33 -24.08
CA ARG A 228 46.96 -12.34 -24.10
C ARG A 228 47.55 -13.10 -25.30
N LYS A 229 46.90 -14.15 -25.79
CA LYS A 229 47.38 -14.93 -26.95
C LYS A 229 47.15 -14.27 -28.32
N ALA A 230 46.42 -13.16 -28.38
CA ALA A 230 46.20 -12.40 -29.62
C ALA A 230 47.10 -11.16 -29.71
N ALA A 231 47.92 -10.91 -28.68
CA ALA A 231 48.83 -9.77 -28.59
C ALA A 231 50.32 -10.17 -28.68
N ASP A 232 50.61 -11.47 -28.87
CA ASP A 232 51.92 -12.04 -29.25
C ASP A 232 51.83 -12.58 -30.68
#